data_AF-B2KDW7-F1
#
_entry.id   AF-B2KDW7-F1
#
_cell.length_a   1.000
_cell.length_b   1.000
_cell.length_c   1.000
_cell.angle_alpha   90.00
_cell.angle_beta   90.00
_cell.angle_gamma   90.00
#
_symmetry.space_group_name_H-M   'P 1'
#
loop_
_entity.id
_entity.type
_entity.pdbx_description
1 polymer ?
#
loop_
_entity_poly.entity_id
_entity_poly.type
_entity_poly.pdbx_seq_one_letter_code
_entity_poly.pdbx_strand_id
1 'polypeptide(L)'
;MKTGFTLIELLVVVLIIGILAAIALPQYTSAVEKSRASEALILGKNIVDSLQRYNLQTGEWTNDFSNLDIEIPSGYTASGDLAKSKNFKIQLDTLQATLPPAIRIIKLNSAGSNTDYYFYWIVDKNYRTCNVFPNSAIGMRLCKSYGGEVVNGAYVF
;
A
#
# COMPACT_ATOMS: atom_id res chain seq x y z
N MET A 1 -5.90 41.05 40.27
CA MET A 1 -4.52 40.72 39.86
C MET A 1 -4.56 39.44 39.03
N LYS A 2 -4.08 39.46 37.78
CA LYS A 2 -3.95 38.22 36.99
C LYS A 2 -2.68 37.50 37.45
N THR A 3 -2.84 36.29 37.97
CA THR A 3 -1.74 35.35 38.23
C THR A 3 -1.13 34.95 36.89
N GLY A 4 0.13 35.32 36.67
CA GLY A 4 0.90 34.90 35.49
C GLY A 4 1.49 33.51 35.68
N PHE A 5 1.54 32.73 34.59
CA PHE A 5 2.29 31.48 34.54
C PHE A 5 3.80 31.72 34.77
N THR A 6 4.47 30.79 35.45
CA THR A 6 5.92 30.85 35.62
C THR A 6 6.64 30.28 34.41
N LEU A 7 7.85 30.78 34.13
CA LEU A 7 8.68 30.27 33.04
C LEU A 7 9.10 28.80 33.27
N ILE A 8 9.27 28.39 34.53
CA ILE A 8 9.64 27.01 34.86
C ILE A 8 8.49 26.03 34.60
N GLU A 9 7.23 26.43 34.85
CA GLU A 9 6.06 25.62 34.53
C GLU A 9 5.96 25.37 33.02
N LEU A 10 6.18 26.42 32.21
CA LEU A 10 6.18 26.27 30.75
C LEU A 10 7.33 25.38 30.25
N LEU A 11 8.51 25.46 30.85
CA LEU A 11 9.67 24.63 30.48
C LEU A 11 9.42 23.14 30.72
N VAL A 12 8.87 22.77 31.88
CA VAL A 12 8.57 21.36 32.19
C VAL A 12 7.49 20.81 31.25
N VAL A 13 6.47 21.61 30.93
CA VAL A 13 5.40 21.21 30.00
C VAL A 13 5.96 20.93 28.61
N VAL A 14 6.80 21.82 28.07
CA VAL A 14 7.41 21.62 26.75
C VAL A 14 8.33 20.39 26.74
N LEU A 15 9.06 20.14 27.83
CA LEU A 15 9.91 18.96 27.97
C LEU A 15 9.10 17.66 27.91
N ILE A 16 7.98 17.58 28.65
CA ILE A 16 7.11 16.39 28.64
C ILE A 16 6.51 16.18 27.24
N ILE A 17 6.01 17.24 26.59
CA ILE A 17 5.46 17.17 25.23
C ILE A 17 6.53 16.69 24.24
N GLY A 18 7.78 17.15 24.38
CA GLY A 18 8.89 16.73 23.53
C GLY A 18 9.16 15.22 23.59
N ILE A 19 9.17 14.63 24.79
CA ILE A 19 9.39 13.19 24.97
C ILE A 19 8.24 12.38 24.36
N LEU A 20 6.99 12.79 24.62
CA LEU A 20 5.82 12.10 24.07
C LEU A 20 5.79 12.17 22.54
N ALA A 21 6.10 13.33 21.96
CA ALA A 21 6.13 13.51 20.51
C ALA A 21 7.19 12.64 19.82
N ALA A 22 8.37 12.47 20.43
CA ALA A 22 9.46 11.66 19.87
C ALA A 22 9.07 10.19 19.70
N ILE A 23 8.26 9.64 20.62
CA ILE A 23 7.79 8.25 20.56
C ILE A 23 6.53 8.14 19.68
N ALA A 24 5.60 9.07 19.82
CA ALA A 24 4.29 9.02 19.16
C ALA A 24 4.39 9.21 17.64
N LEU A 25 5.24 10.12 17.16
CA LEU A 25 5.34 10.46 15.74
C LEU A 25 5.72 9.26 14.83
N PRO A 26 6.78 8.48 15.10
CA PRO A 26 7.13 7.33 14.24
C PRO A 26 6.13 6.18 14.30
N GLN A 27 5.34 6.08 15.38
CA GLN A 27 4.25 5.11 15.48
C GLN A 27 3.04 5.58 14.65
N TYR A 28 2.68 6.86 14.77
CA TYR A 28 1.58 7.46 14.02
C TYR A 28 1.79 7.36 12.51
N THR A 29 2.98 7.69 12.01
CA THR A 29 3.28 7.59 10.57
C THR A 29 3.16 6.17 10.03
N SER A 30 3.58 5.18 10.82
CA SER A 30 3.46 3.76 10.44
C SER A 30 2.00 3.28 10.44
N ALA A 31 1.19 3.74 11.40
CA ALA A 31 -0.22 3.43 11.46
C ALA A 31 -0.99 4.03 10.26
N VAL A 32 -0.72 5.29 9.93
CA VAL A 32 -1.31 5.95 8.76
C VAL A 32 -0.91 5.23 7.47
N GLU A 33 0.37 4.88 7.32
CA GLU A 33 0.84 4.16 6.14
C GLU A 33 0.20 2.78 6.02
N LYS A 34 0.05 2.05 7.14
CA LYS A 34 -0.65 0.76 7.16
C LYS A 34 -2.12 0.88 6.78
N SER A 35 -2.81 1.93 7.23
CA SER A 35 -4.19 2.20 6.84
C SER A 35 -4.31 2.40 5.33
N ARG A 36 -3.44 3.23 4.75
CA ARG A 36 -3.46 3.50 3.30
C ARG A 36 -3.08 2.27 2.47
N ALA A 37 -2.10 1.50 2.94
CA ALA A 37 -1.73 0.23 2.31
C ALA A 37 -2.89 -0.78 2.36
N SER A 38 -3.62 -0.85 3.48
CA SER A 38 -4.78 -1.73 3.64
C SER A 38 -5.90 -1.36 2.67
N GLU A 39 -6.18 -0.06 2.49
CA GLU A 39 -7.13 0.43 1.50
C GLU A 39 -6.74 0.03 0.07
N ALA A 40 -5.47 0.21 -0.31
CA ALA A 40 -4.96 -0.20 -1.62
C ALA A 40 -5.02 -1.73 -1.81
N LEU A 41 -4.76 -2.51 -0.75
CA LEU A 41 -4.89 -3.98 -0.78
C LEU A 41 -6.33 -4.45 -0.94
N ILE A 42 -7.31 -3.77 -0.33
CA ILE A 42 -8.74 -4.07 -0.52
C ILE A 42 -9.13 -3.82 -1.98
N LEU A 43 -8.72 -2.69 -2.56
CA LEU A 43 -8.93 -2.41 -3.97
C LEU A 43 -8.26 -3.47 -4.86
N GLY A 44 -7.02 -3.83 -4.55
CA GLY A 44 -6.31 -4.92 -5.24
C GLY A 44 -7.05 -6.25 -5.18
N LYS A 45 -7.63 -6.62 -4.04
CA LYS A 45 -8.47 -7.82 -3.90
C LYS A 45 -9.70 -7.75 -4.80
N ASN A 46 -10.41 -6.64 -4.81
CA ASN A 46 -11.58 -6.46 -5.69
C ASN A 46 -11.20 -6.63 -7.17
N ILE A 47 -10.02 -6.13 -7.56
CA ILE A 47 -9.47 -6.29 -8.92
C ILE A 47 -9.18 -7.77 -9.22
N VAL A 48 -8.53 -8.49 -8.30
CA VAL A 48 -8.26 -9.94 -8.43
C VAL A 48 -9.56 -10.71 -8.61
N ASP A 49 -10.56 -10.46 -7.76
CA ASP A 49 -11.86 -11.12 -7.83
C ASP A 49 -12.55 -10.81 -9.18
N SER A 50 -12.41 -9.58 -9.69
CA SER A 50 -12.95 -9.21 -11.01
C SER A 50 -12.22 -9.89 -12.17
N LEU A 51 -10.89 -10.04 -12.09
CA LEU A 51 -10.11 -10.74 -13.11
C LEU A 51 -10.51 -12.22 -13.17
N GLN A 52 -10.71 -12.86 -12.01
CA GLN A 52 -11.21 -14.23 -11.95
C GLN A 52 -12.61 -14.35 -12.58
N ARG A 53 -13.53 -13.42 -12.27
CA ARG A 53 -14.86 -13.40 -12.92
C ARG A 53 -14.77 -13.25 -14.44
N TYR A 54 -13.92 -12.35 -14.92
CA TYR A 54 -13.72 -12.14 -16.36
C TYR A 54 -13.22 -13.42 -17.05
N ASN A 55 -12.25 -14.11 -16.43
CA ASN A 55 -11.74 -15.37 -16.95
C ASN A 55 -12.79 -16.48 -16.96
N LEU A 56 -13.63 -16.58 -15.92
CA LEU A 56 -14.73 -17.53 -15.88
C LEU A 56 -15.80 -17.28 -16.97
N GLN A 57 -15.95 -16.03 -17.42
CA GLN A 57 -16.91 -15.66 -18.47
C GLN A 57 -16.36 -15.84 -19.88
N THR A 58 -15.09 -15.51 -20.11
CA THR A 58 -14.51 -15.41 -21.46
C THR A 58 -13.54 -16.54 -21.79
N GLY A 59 -13.01 -17.23 -20.77
CA GLY A 59 -11.92 -18.19 -20.90
C GLY A 59 -10.53 -17.55 -21.04
N GLU A 60 -10.44 -16.22 -21.12
CA GLU A 60 -9.19 -15.47 -21.30
C GLU A 60 -8.95 -14.50 -20.13
N TRP A 61 -7.72 -14.05 -19.96
CA TRP A 61 -7.35 -13.01 -19.01
C TRP A 61 -7.19 -11.68 -19.73
N THR A 62 -7.53 -10.58 -19.04
CA THR A 62 -7.36 -9.22 -19.55
C THR A 62 -6.28 -8.47 -18.78
N ASN A 63 -5.64 -7.52 -19.47
CA ASN A 63 -4.69 -6.57 -18.90
C ASN A 63 -5.26 -5.16 -18.81
N ASP A 64 -6.55 -4.98 -19.07
CA ASP A 64 -7.19 -3.67 -19.14
C ASP A 64 -8.33 -3.59 -18.13
N PHE A 65 -8.30 -2.56 -17.28
CA PHE A 65 -9.34 -2.28 -16.31
C PHE A 65 -10.71 -2.03 -16.94
N SER A 66 -10.77 -1.55 -18.18
CA SER A 66 -12.05 -1.30 -18.89
C SER A 66 -12.84 -2.57 -19.21
N ASN A 67 -12.18 -3.73 -19.23
CA ASN A 67 -12.83 -5.03 -19.43
C ASN A 67 -13.33 -5.65 -18.13
N LEU A 68 -13.04 -5.04 -16.97
CA LEU A 68 -13.37 -5.57 -15.66
C LEU A 68 -14.65 -4.94 -15.13
N ASP A 69 -15.51 -5.77 -14.55
CA ASP A 69 -16.69 -5.32 -13.80
C ASP A 69 -16.30 -4.89 -12.39
N ILE A 70 -15.66 -3.72 -12.33
CA ILE A 70 -15.20 -3.09 -11.09
C ILE A 70 -15.30 -1.56 -11.18
N GLU A 71 -15.79 -0.96 -10.10
CA GLU A 71 -15.70 0.48 -9.91
C GLU A 71 -14.38 0.84 -9.20
N ILE A 72 -13.57 1.64 -9.88
CA ILE A 72 -12.33 2.17 -9.30
C ILE A 72 -12.68 3.44 -8.49
N PRO A 73 -12.33 3.53 -7.20
CA PRO A 73 -12.66 4.68 -6.37
C PRO A 73 -12.12 6.00 -6.93
N SER A 74 -12.84 7.10 -6.72
CA SER A 74 -12.52 8.44 -7.26
C SER A 74 -11.16 9.01 -6.85
N GLY A 75 -10.52 8.44 -5.82
CA GLY A 75 -9.13 8.75 -5.45
C GLY A 75 -8.07 8.19 -6.40
N TYR A 76 -8.48 7.37 -7.37
CA TYR A 76 -7.64 6.78 -8.40
C TYR A 76 -8.07 7.26 -9.79
N THR A 77 -7.09 7.39 -10.68
CA THR A 77 -7.29 7.52 -12.12
C THR A 77 -6.89 6.19 -12.76
N ALA A 78 -7.84 5.53 -13.42
CA ALA A 78 -7.60 4.27 -14.13
C ALA A 78 -7.54 4.50 -15.64
N SER A 79 -6.55 3.89 -16.29
CA SER A 79 -6.41 3.88 -17.75
C SER A 79 -5.61 2.65 -18.16
N GLY A 80 -6.16 1.85 -19.07
CA GLY A 80 -5.54 0.61 -19.53
C GLY A 80 -5.25 -0.34 -18.36
N ASP A 81 -3.99 -0.70 -18.17
CA ASP A 81 -3.50 -1.62 -17.15
C ASP A 81 -3.18 -0.97 -15.79
N LEU A 82 -3.41 0.35 -15.65
CA LEU A 82 -2.91 1.14 -14.53
C LEU A 82 -4.02 1.93 -13.83
N ALA A 83 -4.12 1.76 -12.50
CA ALA A 83 -4.89 2.62 -11.61
C ALA A 83 -3.95 3.38 -10.66
N LYS A 84 -3.94 4.71 -10.70
CA LYS A 84 -2.99 5.55 -9.95
C LYS A 84 -3.69 6.54 -9.04
N SER A 85 -3.28 6.60 -7.78
CA SER A 85 -3.60 7.63 -6.80
C SER A 85 -2.35 8.44 -6.41
N LYS A 86 -2.50 9.38 -5.48
CA LYS A 86 -1.38 10.14 -4.90
C LYS A 86 -0.34 9.24 -4.21
N ASN A 87 -0.79 8.18 -3.53
CA ASN A 87 0.08 7.35 -2.70
C ASN A 87 0.38 5.98 -3.31
N PHE A 88 -0.46 5.49 -4.21
CA PHE A 88 -0.29 4.15 -4.76
C PHE A 88 -0.54 4.13 -6.25
N LYS A 89 0.11 3.20 -6.94
CA LYS A 89 -0.38 2.72 -8.23
C LYS A 89 -0.62 1.23 -8.16
N ILE A 90 -1.65 0.77 -8.85
CA ILE A 90 -2.00 -0.63 -9.03
C ILE A 90 -1.86 -0.90 -10.52
N GLN A 91 -1.05 -1.88 -10.88
CA GLN A 91 -0.81 -2.26 -12.26
C GLN A 91 -1.14 -3.73 -12.47
N LEU A 92 -1.80 -4.03 -13.58
CA LEU A 92 -2.00 -5.38 -14.08
C LEU A 92 -0.77 -5.80 -14.89
N ASP A 93 -0.04 -6.80 -14.41
CA ASP A 93 1.08 -7.40 -15.13
C ASP A 93 0.58 -8.70 -15.79
N THR A 94 0.43 -8.71 -17.11
CA THR A 94 0.03 -9.92 -17.86
C THR A 94 1.14 -10.31 -18.81
N LEU A 95 1.61 -11.55 -18.75
CA LEU A 95 2.63 -12.04 -19.67
C LEU A 95 2.02 -12.55 -20.99
N GLN A 96 0.83 -13.17 -20.92
CA GLN A 96 0.06 -13.72 -22.04
C GLN A 96 -1.43 -13.79 -21.65
N ALA A 97 -2.36 -13.67 -22.60
CA ALA A 97 -3.81 -13.70 -22.34
C ALA A 97 -4.32 -15.03 -21.76
N THR A 98 -3.58 -16.12 -21.92
CA THR A 98 -3.93 -17.45 -21.41
C THR A 98 -3.33 -17.75 -20.03
N LEU A 99 -2.42 -16.90 -19.54
CA LEU A 99 -1.79 -17.08 -18.25
C LEU A 99 -2.41 -16.14 -17.21
N PRO A 100 -2.58 -16.61 -15.97
CA PRO A 100 -3.07 -15.77 -14.88
C PRO A 100 -2.23 -14.50 -14.74
N PRO A 101 -2.87 -13.32 -14.72
CA PRO A 101 -2.16 -12.07 -14.54
C PRO A 101 -1.70 -11.94 -13.10
N ALA A 102 -0.74 -11.07 -12.88
CA ALA A 102 -0.38 -10.62 -11.55
C ALA A 102 -0.81 -9.17 -11.37
N ILE A 103 -1.07 -8.79 -10.13
CA ILE A 103 -1.28 -7.40 -9.75
C ILE A 103 -0.09 -6.89 -8.96
N ARG A 104 0.30 -5.66 -9.22
CA ARG A 104 1.37 -4.97 -8.48
C ARG A 104 0.85 -3.68 -7.88
N ILE A 105 0.86 -3.59 -6.55
CA ILE A 105 0.44 -2.40 -5.80
C ILE A 105 1.70 -1.72 -5.28
N ILE A 106 2.08 -0.60 -5.86
CA ILE A 106 3.36 0.07 -5.57
C ILE A 106 3.11 1.36 -4.81
N LYS A 107 3.84 1.55 -3.70
CA LYS A 107 3.88 2.80 -2.96
C LYS A 107 4.60 3.89 -3.76
N LEU A 108 3.95 5.03 -3.92
CA LEU A 108 4.45 6.21 -4.61
C LEU A 108 4.81 7.34 -3.64
N ASN A 109 5.75 8.19 -4.05
CA ASN A 109 5.95 9.51 -3.45
C ASN A 109 5.13 10.60 -4.16
N SER A 110 5.25 11.84 -3.68
CA SER A 110 4.60 13.02 -4.27
C SER A 110 5.02 13.29 -5.73
N ALA A 111 6.18 12.79 -6.18
CA ALA A 111 6.63 12.89 -7.57
C ALA A 111 6.11 11.73 -8.45
N GLY A 112 5.36 10.78 -7.86
CA GLY A 112 4.86 9.60 -8.57
C GLY A 112 5.91 8.52 -8.83
N SER A 113 7.08 8.59 -8.17
CA SER A 113 8.12 7.57 -8.23
C SER A 113 7.86 6.47 -7.21
N ASN A 114 8.29 5.24 -7.54
CA ASN A 114 8.24 4.11 -6.62
C ASN A 114 9.28 4.31 -5.52
N THR A 115 8.90 4.24 -4.25
CA THR A 115 9.82 4.64 -3.16
C THR A 115 10.07 3.62 -2.07
N ASP A 116 9.03 2.92 -1.60
CA ASP A 116 9.15 2.25 -0.30
C ASP A 116 8.98 0.74 -0.38
N TYR A 117 7.87 0.29 -0.96
CA TYR A 117 7.54 -1.11 -1.08
C TYR A 117 6.53 -1.33 -2.22
N TYR A 118 6.33 -2.58 -2.59
CA TYR A 118 5.22 -2.98 -3.42
C TYR A 118 4.70 -4.36 -3.01
N PHE A 119 3.39 -4.54 -3.13
CA PHE A 119 2.77 -5.85 -3.08
C PHE A 119 2.73 -6.43 -4.49
N TYR A 120 2.96 -7.73 -4.59
CA TYR A 120 2.83 -8.48 -5.82
C TYR A 120 2.01 -9.75 -5.56
N TRP A 121 0.97 -9.98 -6.36
CA TRP A 121 0.01 -11.04 -6.15
C TRP A 121 -0.38 -11.65 -7.50
N ILE A 122 -0.22 -12.97 -7.62
CA ILE A 122 -0.63 -13.74 -8.79
C ILE A 122 -2.09 -14.17 -8.61
N VAL A 123 -2.96 -13.85 -9.58
CA VAL A 123 -4.43 -13.92 -9.42
C VAL A 123 -4.97 -15.32 -9.16
N ASP A 124 -4.35 -16.36 -9.72
CA ASP A 124 -4.76 -17.77 -9.56
C ASP A 124 -4.18 -18.45 -8.32
N LYS A 125 -3.21 -17.82 -7.66
CA LYS A 125 -2.52 -18.40 -6.50
C LYS A 125 -2.90 -17.63 -5.25
N ASN A 126 -3.05 -18.35 -4.14
CA ASN A 126 -3.03 -17.75 -2.81
C ASN A 126 -1.58 -17.41 -2.41
N TYR A 127 -0.89 -16.67 -3.28
CA TYR A 127 0.52 -16.29 -3.13
C TYR A 127 0.63 -14.78 -3.30
N ARG A 128 0.84 -14.09 -2.17
CA ARG A 128 1.07 -12.65 -2.15
C ARG A 128 2.43 -12.38 -1.53
N THR A 129 3.16 -11.45 -2.13
CA THR A 129 4.44 -10.98 -1.61
C THR A 129 4.38 -9.50 -1.30
N CYS A 130 5.11 -9.07 -0.26
CA CYS A 130 5.45 -7.67 -0.01
C CYS A 130 6.96 -7.53 -0.17
N ASN A 131 7.35 -6.74 -1.16
CA ASN A 131 8.73 -6.51 -1.52
C ASN A 131 9.10 -5.10 -1.09
N VAL A 132 10.29 -4.95 -0.50
CA VAL A 132 10.77 -3.67 0.00
C VAL A 132 11.82 -3.12 -0.96
N PHE A 133 11.73 -1.85 -1.34
CA PHE A 133 12.79 -1.21 -2.11
C PHE A 133 14.02 -1.00 -1.21
N PRO A 134 15.25 -1.04 -1.78
CA PRO A 134 16.47 -0.87 -0.99
C PRO A 134 16.41 0.39 -0.10
N ASN A 135 16.83 0.23 1.15
CA ASN A 135 16.90 1.30 2.16
C ASN A 135 15.57 1.88 2.67
N SER A 136 14.39 1.29 2.36
CA SER A 136 13.12 1.78 2.94
C SER A 136 12.82 1.17 4.31
N ALA A 137 13.14 1.91 5.38
CA ALA A 137 12.77 1.55 6.75
C ALA A 137 11.24 1.46 6.95
N ILE A 138 10.48 2.31 6.25
CA ILE A 138 9.02 2.30 6.27
C ILE A 138 8.49 1.01 5.64
N GLY A 139 8.99 0.65 4.45
CA GLY A 139 8.63 -0.58 3.75
C GLY A 139 8.94 -1.84 4.57
N MET A 140 10.12 -1.91 5.20
CA MET A 140 10.49 -3.03 6.07
C MET A 140 9.51 -3.19 7.25
N ARG A 141 9.23 -2.10 7.97
CA ARG A 141 8.29 -2.12 9.12
C ARG A 141 6.88 -2.50 8.67
N LEU A 142 6.44 -1.96 7.54
CA LEU A 142 5.12 -2.23 7.01
C LEU A 142 4.97 -3.70 6.60
N CYS A 143 5.82 -4.21 5.71
CA CYS A 143 5.73 -5.60 5.23
C CYS A 143 5.82 -6.59 6.40
N LYS A 144 6.73 -6.36 7.35
CA LYS A 144 6.85 -7.17 8.58
C LYS A 144 5.56 -7.17 9.40
N SER A 145 4.82 -6.05 9.44
CA SER A 145 3.58 -5.93 10.22
C SER A 145 2.40 -6.76 9.69
N TYR A 146 2.53 -7.35 8.51
CA TYR A 146 1.53 -8.27 7.94
C TYR A 146 1.81 -9.75 8.26
N GLY A 147 2.96 -10.08 8.90
CA GLY A 147 3.21 -11.40 9.48
C GLY A 147 3.68 -12.52 8.53
N GLY A 148 4.19 -12.17 7.36
CA GLY A 148 4.65 -13.15 6.35
C GLY A 148 6.06 -13.69 6.62
N GLU A 149 6.37 -14.85 6.04
CA GLU A 149 7.70 -15.44 6.10
C GLU A 149 8.64 -14.75 5.10
N VAL A 150 9.92 -14.59 5.46
CA VAL A 150 10.89 -13.97 4.56
C VAL A 150 11.51 -15.04 3.66
N VAL A 151 11.21 -14.98 2.36
CA VAL A 151 11.76 -15.88 1.33
C VAL A 151 12.45 -15.02 0.28
N ASN A 152 13.74 -15.25 0.05
CA ASN A 152 14.56 -14.48 -0.93
C ASN A 152 14.47 -12.94 -0.77
N GLY A 153 14.33 -12.45 0.46
CA GLY A 153 14.25 -11.01 0.76
C GLY A 153 12.85 -10.38 0.57
N ALA A 154 11.84 -11.18 0.21
CA ALA A 154 10.43 -10.76 0.15
C ALA A 154 9.64 -11.37 1.31
N TYR A 155 8.61 -10.67 1.78
CA TYR A 155 7.66 -11.21 2.77
C TYR A 155 6.53 -11.92 2.02
N VAL A 156 6.38 -13.23 2.22
CA VAL A 156 5.37 -14.08 1.59
C VAL A 156 4.21 -14.31 2.55
N PHE A 157 2.98 -14.17 2.05
CA PHE A 157 1.72 -14.38 2.77
C PHE A 157 0.82 -15.34 2.01
#